data_AF-A0A0S4M7A3-F1
#
_entry.id   AF-A0A0S4M7A3-F1
#
_cell.length_a   1.000
_cell.length_b   1.000
_cell.length_c   1.000
_cell.angle_alpha   90.00
_cell.angle_beta   90.00
_cell.angle_gamma   90.00
#
_symmetry.space_group_name_H-M   'P 1'
#
loop_
_entity.id
_entity.type
_entity.pdbx_description
1 polymer ?
#
loop_
_entity_poly.entity_id
_entity_poly.type
_entity_poly.pdbx_seq_one_letter_code
_entity_poly.pdbx_strand_id
1 'polypeptide(L)'
;MIPLHHDSCYVDCGSTVNNIVYFNPCSLAELSVGSILGIDCKESMAHLSQLSTREVIECTLLIKRSKVNDTKYENIWESNSKNKFSSNYQFSPSDYEILSNSAELKSIIKCKNNIISITSMYENYFSKNSPSEINDGYWNMHPMFRVIYNKESKDIIDGYHEKRDQILSLPEQSNAIVKNLTFPKTRTHENDFYHRDPLFFLTTDSIYSSMYSKPYISINLIIFYSSHTMNLLVESMGILEDYRCCIRKQLYHLFMAAFLQLNNLNLLLKESISRIKNKSFIEKEESIVESLRIISCLKKSGKYLLVLRDKIVPVMECCNFVSLEDAVKILQNKISYSSAMLCKEKNLGSIEKDVLRCCIIESNNEIRKILSFLKRKYRHLVIKKELRIRYLQRKISMDTKKNTDEIQLSPFFVSSVKELVKKLENEIKEMRSHKKGLTNKR
;
A
#
# COMPACT_ATOMS: atom_id res chain seq x y z
N MET A 1 -39.13 28.24 9.29
CA MET A 1 -39.08 28.81 7.93
C MET A 1 -37.82 29.66 7.83
N ILE A 2 -36.81 29.16 7.13
CA ILE A 2 -35.50 29.81 6.93
C ILE A 2 -35.36 29.97 5.42
N PRO A 3 -35.06 31.17 4.89
CA PRO A 3 -34.98 31.37 3.44
C PRO A 3 -33.63 30.85 2.92
N LEU A 4 -33.70 29.97 1.92
CA LEU A 4 -32.56 29.57 1.11
C LEU A 4 -32.34 30.62 0.01
N HIS A 5 -31.25 31.36 0.10
CA HIS A 5 -30.74 32.17 -1.01
C HIS A 5 -30.10 31.23 -2.04
N HIS A 6 -30.70 31.18 -3.23
CA HIS A 6 -30.12 30.59 -4.43
C HIS A 6 -29.31 31.67 -5.17
N ASP A 7 -28.00 31.68 -4.98
CA ASP A 7 -27.10 32.44 -5.84
C ASP A 7 -26.77 31.59 -7.08
N SER A 8 -27.26 32.05 -8.24
CA SER A 8 -26.98 31.47 -9.54
C SER A 8 -25.62 31.95 -10.05
N CYS A 9 -24.59 31.10 -10.00
CA CYS A 9 -23.34 31.35 -10.70
C CYS A 9 -23.53 31.12 -12.21
N TYR A 10 -23.61 32.21 -12.97
CA TYR A 10 -23.43 32.21 -14.42
C TYR A 10 -21.97 31.83 -14.73
N VAL A 11 -21.75 30.68 -15.37
CA VAL A 11 -20.43 30.28 -15.87
C VAL A 11 -20.24 30.89 -17.25
N ASP A 12 -19.39 31.91 -17.31
CA ASP A 12 -18.98 32.62 -18.51
C ASP A 12 -18.15 31.69 -19.42
N CYS A 13 -18.70 31.35 -20.59
CA CYS A 13 -18.05 30.53 -21.61
C CYS A 13 -17.27 31.44 -22.57
N GLY A 14 -16.11 31.93 -22.15
CA GLY A 14 -15.29 32.86 -22.93
C GLY A 14 -13.81 32.48 -22.98
N SER A 15 -13.31 32.24 -24.20
CA SER A 15 -11.90 32.08 -24.62
C SER A 15 -11.24 30.70 -24.40
N THR A 16 -11.25 29.90 -25.48
CA THR A 16 -10.32 28.78 -25.69
C THR A 16 -8.91 29.31 -25.91
N VAL A 17 -8.21 29.60 -24.82
CA VAL A 17 -6.76 29.77 -24.84
C VAL A 17 -6.15 28.45 -25.29
N ASN A 18 -5.43 28.47 -26.42
CA ASN A 18 -4.62 27.36 -26.90
C ASN A 18 -3.56 27.03 -25.84
N ASN A 19 -3.92 26.16 -24.89
CA ASN A 19 -2.99 25.59 -23.93
C ASN A 19 -1.99 24.73 -24.69
N ILE A 20 -0.84 25.32 -25.03
CA ILE A 20 0.34 24.59 -25.47
C ILE A 20 0.70 23.64 -24.33
N VAL A 21 0.35 22.36 -24.48
CA VAL A 21 0.68 21.32 -23.52
C VAL A 21 2.19 21.08 -23.61
N TYR A 22 2.96 21.75 -22.77
CA TYR A 22 4.39 21.48 -22.63
C TYR A 22 4.56 20.04 -22.14
N PHE A 23 5.14 19.20 -23.00
CA PHE A 23 5.49 17.83 -22.65
C PHE A 23 6.70 17.87 -21.71
N ASN A 24 6.47 17.66 -20.42
CA ASN A 24 7.53 17.51 -19.42
C ASN A 24 7.76 16.01 -19.17
N PRO A 25 8.75 15.37 -19.83
CA PRO A 25 8.97 13.93 -19.67
C PRO A 25 9.37 13.62 -18.22
N CYS A 26 8.85 12.51 -17.69
CA CYS A 26 9.22 12.05 -16.34
C CYS A 26 10.72 11.74 -16.25
N SER A 27 11.32 12.03 -15.10
CA SER A 27 12.73 11.70 -14.86
C SER A 27 12.94 10.18 -14.75
N LEU A 28 14.16 9.70 -15.01
CA LEU A 28 14.49 8.27 -14.87
C LEU A 28 14.21 7.75 -13.45
N ALA A 29 14.41 8.60 -12.45
CA ALA A 29 14.12 8.27 -11.05
C ALA A 29 12.62 8.07 -10.81
N GLU A 30 11.78 8.97 -11.35
CA GLU A 30 10.32 8.85 -11.30
C GLU A 30 9.83 7.59 -12.02
N LEU A 31 10.32 7.34 -13.23
CA LEU A 31 9.99 6.14 -14.01
C LEU A 31 10.42 4.86 -13.29
N SER A 32 11.56 4.89 -12.59
CA SER A 32 12.03 3.75 -11.81
C SER A 32 11.11 3.45 -10.62
N VAL A 33 10.69 4.47 -9.87
CA VAL A 33 9.74 4.29 -8.75
C VAL A 33 8.37 3.88 -9.26
N GLY A 34 7.90 4.53 -10.33
CA GLY A 34 6.65 4.19 -11.00
C GLY A 34 6.63 2.73 -11.44
N SER A 35 7.72 2.26 -12.07
CA SER A 35 7.89 0.86 -12.46
C SER A 35 7.90 -0.11 -11.27
N ILE A 36 8.63 0.22 -10.19
CA ILE A 36 8.66 -0.61 -8.97
C ILE A 36 7.26 -0.78 -8.37
N LEU A 37 6.43 0.25 -8.45
CA LEU A 37 5.10 0.28 -7.86
C LEU A 37 3.98 -0.10 -8.83
N GLY A 38 4.25 -0.18 -10.13
CA GLY A 38 3.22 -0.35 -11.16
C GLY A 38 2.34 0.89 -11.31
N ILE A 39 2.90 2.09 -11.14
CA ILE A 39 2.21 3.37 -11.34
C ILE A 39 2.50 3.85 -12.76
N ASP A 40 1.45 4.14 -13.51
CA ASP A 40 1.50 4.60 -14.89
C ASP A 40 0.53 5.74 -15.20
N CYS A 41 -0.45 6.04 -14.33
CA CYS A 41 -1.38 7.13 -14.58
C CYS A 41 -0.73 8.50 -14.35
N LYS A 42 -1.17 9.47 -15.15
CA LYS A 42 -0.56 10.80 -15.25
C LYS A 42 -0.60 11.55 -13.91
N GLU A 43 -1.73 11.51 -13.23
CA GLU A 43 -1.96 12.17 -11.94
C GLU A 43 -1.03 11.59 -10.86
N SER A 44 -0.88 10.27 -10.81
CA SER A 44 0.03 9.61 -9.88
C SER A 44 1.50 9.93 -10.18
N MET A 45 1.88 9.94 -11.46
CA MET A 45 3.23 10.33 -11.88
C MET A 45 3.55 11.78 -11.51
N ALA A 46 2.56 12.68 -11.57
CA ALA A 46 2.71 14.07 -11.14
C ALA A 46 3.00 14.21 -9.64
N HIS A 47 2.53 13.29 -8.79
CA HIS A 47 2.92 13.25 -7.38
C HIS A 47 4.34 12.71 -7.20
N LEU A 48 4.74 11.68 -7.96
CA LEU A 48 6.11 11.16 -7.89
C LEU A 48 7.14 12.19 -8.38
N SER A 49 6.80 13.02 -9.35
CA SER A 49 7.67 14.10 -9.85
C SER A 49 7.89 15.23 -8.86
N GLN A 50 7.14 15.27 -7.74
CA GLN A 50 7.41 16.21 -6.64
C GLN A 50 8.56 15.76 -5.73
N LEU A 51 9.07 14.53 -5.94
CA LEU A 51 10.17 13.96 -5.17
C LEU A 51 11.51 14.28 -5.84
N SER A 52 12.44 14.76 -5.03
CA SER A 52 13.84 14.82 -5.43
C SER A 52 14.41 13.42 -5.65
N THR A 53 15.48 13.30 -6.44
CA THR A 53 16.18 12.02 -6.66
C THR A 53 16.58 11.37 -5.34
N ARG A 54 17.00 12.17 -4.33
CA ARG A 54 17.32 11.66 -3.00
C ARG A 54 16.11 11.05 -2.30
N GLU A 55 14.98 11.74 -2.30
CA GLU A 55 13.72 11.25 -1.70
C GLU A 55 13.25 9.96 -2.38
N VAL A 56 13.36 9.90 -3.71
CA VAL A 56 13.08 8.69 -4.50
C VAL A 56 13.93 7.50 -4.05
N ILE A 57 15.24 7.69 -3.88
CA ILE A 57 16.12 6.61 -3.41
C ILE A 57 15.77 6.22 -1.98
N GLU A 58 15.46 7.17 -1.10
CA GLU A 58 15.03 6.88 0.28
C GLU A 58 13.74 6.05 0.30
N CYS A 59 12.72 6.40 -0.51
CA CYS A 59 11.50 5.60 -0.68
C CYS A 59 11.80 4.18 -1.18
N THR A 60 12.70 4.06 -2.17
CA THR A 60 13.09 2.76 -2.72
C THR A 60 13.79 1.89 -1.67
N LEU A 61 14.64 2.48 -0.83
CA LEU A 61 15.29 1.80 0.28
C LEU A 61 14.27 1.36 1.35
N LEU A 62 13.27 2.19 1.64
CA LEU A 62 12.18 1.82 2.56
C LEU A 62 11.38 0.63 2.04
N ILE A 63 10.97 0.66 0.76
CA ILE A 63 10.24 -0.44 0.10
C ILE A 63 11.06 -1.74 0.16
N LYS A 64 12.36 -1.67 -0.17
CA LYS A 64 13.24 -2.84 -0.19
C LYS A 64 13.44 -3.46 1.20
N ARG A 65 13.38 -2.67 2.26
CA ARG A 65 13.64 -3.12 3.63
C ARG A 65 12.48 -3.85 4.27
N SER A 66 11.25 -3.55 3.85
CA SER A 66 9.97 -4.14 4.24
C SER A 66 9.60 -4.18 5.73
N LYS A 67 10.54 -4.12 6.68
CA LYS A 67 10.34 -4.02 8.15
C LYS A 67 11.71 -3.95 8.84
N VAL A 68 12.13 -2.78 9.30
CA VAL A 68 13.39 -2.65 10.07
C VAL A 68 13.14 -1.84 11.32
N ASN A 69 13.67 -2.32 12.45
CA ASN A 69 13.65 -1.57 13.68
C ASN A 69 14.89 -0.67 13.74
N ASP A 70 14.64 0.61 13.52
CA ASP A 70 15.68 1.62 13.53
C ASP A 70 15.77 2.32 14.88
N THR A 71 17.00 2.64 15.26
CA THR A 71 17.24 3.59 16.35
C THR A 71 17.06 4.99 15.81
N LYS A 72 16.70 5.97 16.64
CA LYS A 72 16.59 7.37 16.19
C LYS A 72 17.92 7.99 15.71
N TYR A 73 19.05 7.32 15.96
CA TYR A 73 20.40 7.77 15.57
C TYR A 73 20.89 7.19 14.23
N GLU A 74 20.05 6.41 13.55
CA GLU A 74 20.37 5.81 12.27
C GLU A 74 19.74 6.56 11.11
N ASN A 75 20.51 6.64 10.03
CA ASN A 75 19.99 7.06 8.75
C ASN A 75 19.42 5.86 8.00
N ILE A 76 18.42 6.11 7.16
CA ILE A 76 17.89 5.13 6.20
C ILE A 76 19.01 4.60 5.29
N TRP A 77 20.16 5.24 5.17
CA TRP A 77 21.27 4.74 4.37
C TRP A 77 22.17 3.73 5.10
N GLU A 78 22.13 3.72 6.43
CA GLU A 78 23.14 3.05 7.25
C GLU A 78 22.65 1.77 7.93
N SER A 79 21.33 1.58 7.99
CA SER A 79 20.73 0.42 8.66
C SER A 79 20.88 -0.84 7.80
N ASN A 80 21.83 -1.70 8.19
CA ASN A 80 21.99 -3.05 7.63
C ASN A 80 21.34 -4.13 8.52
N SER A 81 20.62 -3.73 9.57
CA SER A 81 20.07 -4.71 10.51
C SER A 81 18.85 -5.40 9.92
N LYS A 82 18.97 -6.72 9.68
CA LYS A 82 17.84 -7.60 9.37
C LYS A 82 17.04 -7.99 10.62
N ASN A 83 17.42 -7.47 11.80
CA ASN A 83 16.82 -7.87 13.06
C ASN A 83 15.41 -7.27 13.18
N LYS A 84 14.43 -8.16 13.13
CA LYS A 84 13.05 -7.86 13.49
C LYS A 84 12.87 -8.21 14.97
N PHE A 85 12.58 -7.21 15.78
CA PHE A 85 11.91 -7.46 17.05
C PHE A 85 10.53 -8.01 16.77
N SER A 86 10.00 -8.79 17.72
CA SER A 86 8.82 -9.62 17.50
C SER A 86 7.70 -8.77 16.89
N SER A 87 7.05 -9.30 15.86
CA SER A 87 5.88 -8.72 15.21
C SER A 87 4.66 -8.58 16.13
N ASN A 88 4.82 -8.84 17.43
CA ASN A 88 3.75 -9.20 18.33
C ASN A 88 3.30 -8.02 19.21
N TYR A 89 4.09 -6.95 19.34
CA TYR A 89 3.58 -5.74 19.96
C TYR A 89 2.77 -4.93 18.94
N GLN A 90 1.48 -5.26 18.85
CA GLN A 90 0.49 -4.40 18.21
C GLN A 90 0.25 -3.20 19.14
N PHE A 91 0.78 -2.05 18.73
CA PHE A 91 0.48 -0.78 19.39
C PHE A 91 -0.89 -0.29 18.91
N SER A 92 -1.74 0.09 19.86
CA SER A 92 -3.03 0.70 19.56
C SER A 92 -2.88 2.18 19.19
N PRO A 93 -3.89 2.81 18.56
CA PRO A 93 -3.85 4.25 18.29
C PRO A 93 -3.58 5.14 19.52
N SER A 94 -4.01 4.72 20.71
CA SER A 94 -3.76 5.45 21.97
C SER A 94 -2.31 5.35 22.43
N ASP A 95 -1.62 4.26 22.11
CA ASP A 95 -0.22 4.05 22.49
C ASP A 95 0.70 5.11 21.87
N TYR A 96 0.33 5.68 20.71
CA TYR A 96 1.12 6.69 20.01
C TYR A 96 0.94 8.11 20.55
N GLU A 97 -0.03 8.37 21.44
CA GLU A 97 -0.33 9.74 21.90
C GLU A 97 0.83 10.38 22.67
N ILE A 98 1.72 9.55 23.22
CA ILE A 98 2.92 10.00 23.93
C ILE A 98 4.07 10.44 23.00
N LEU A 99 3.90 10.27 21.69
CA LEU A 99 4.89 10.56 20.65
C LEU A 99 4.62 11.91 20.00
N SER A 100 5.70 12.59 19.60
CA SER A 100 5.60 13.88 18.90
C SER A 100 5.01 13.75 17.48
N ASN A 101 5.10 12.58 16.86
CA ASN A 101 4.55 12.28 15.53
C ASN A 101 3.25 11.45 15.58
N SER A 102 2.50 11.53 16.68
CA SER A 102 1.26 10.76 16.88
C SER A 102 0.23 10.97 15.77
N ALA A 103 0.10 12.20 15.25
CA ALA A 103 -0.81 12.54 14.15
C ALA A 103 -0.44 11.82 12.84
N GLU A 104 0.85 11.84 12.46
CA GLU A 104 1.38 11.11 11.29
C GLU A 104 1.13 9.60 11.44
N LEU A 105 1.38 9.04 12.61
CA LEU A 105 1.17 7.61 12.87
C LEU A 105 -0.29 7.20 12.75
N LYS A 106 -1.20 7.96 13.37
CA LYS A 106 -2.64 7.68 13.34
C LYS A 106 -3.18 7.73 11.91
N SER A 107 -2.77 8.73 11.12
CA SER A 107 -3.22 8.87 9.71
C SER A 107 -2.70 7.73 8.83
N ILE A 108 -1.43 7.35 8.98
CA ILE A 108 -0.82 6.24 8.23
C ILE A 108 -1.45 4.90 8.58
N ILE A 109 -1.72 4.62 9.86
CA ILE A 109 -2.39 3.39 10.29
C ILE A 109 -3.79 3.31 9.71
N LYS A 110 -4.53 4.43 9.70
CA LYS A 110 -5.87 4.46 9.12
C LYS A 110 -5.83 4.15 7.62
N CYS A 111 -4.93 4.79 6.87
CA CYS A 111 -4.72 4.50 5.46
C CYS A 111 -4.30 3.04 5.20
N LYS A 112 -3.41 2.49 6.05
CA LYS A 112 -2.99 1.09 5.99
C LYS A 112 -4.17 0.13 6.16
N ASN A 113 -5.03 0.38 7.14
CA ASN A 113 -6.22 -0.45 7.39
C ASN A 113 -7.18 -0.42 6.21
N ASN A 114 -7.34 0.74 5.55
CA ASN A 114 -8.15 0.85 4.34
C ASN A 114 -7.58 0.00 3.20
N ILE A 115 -6.25 -0.01 2.97
CA ILE A 115 -5.61 -0.90 1.98
C ILE A 115 -5.87 -2.37 2.32
N ILE A 116 -5.72 -2.76 3.59
CA ILE A 116 -5.96 -4.14 4.05
C ILE A 116 -7.43 -4.54 3.81
N SER A 117 -8.37 -3.64 4.09
CA SER A 117 -9.80 -3.85 3.86
C SER A 117 -10.10 -4.08 2.39
N ILE A 118 -9.62 -3.18 1.51
CA ILE A 118 -9.79 -3.31 0.05
C ILE A 118 -9.19 -4.62 -0.45
N THR A 119 -7.98 -4.96 0.02
CA THR A 119 -7.28 -6.18 -0.41
C THR A 119 -8.03 -7.43 0.05
N SER A 120 -8.50 -7.47 1.29
CA SER A 120 -9.29 -8.59 1.83
C SER A 120 -10.60 -8.76 1.07
N MET A 121 -11.24 -7.65 0.69
CA MET A 121 -12.45 -7.65 -0.10
C MET A 121 -12.20 -8.22 -1.50
N TYR A 122 -11.14 -7.77 -2.18
CA TYR A 122 -10.73 -8.31 -3.48
C TYR A 122 -10.44 -9.81 -3.41
N GLU A 123 -9.70 -10.24 -2.38
CA GLU A 123 -9.35 -11.65 -2.19
C GLU A 123 -10.58 -12.52 -1.97
N ASN A 124 -11.54 -12.05 -1.17
CA ASN A 124 -12.77 -12.78 -0.88
C ASN A 124 -13.69 -12.92 -2.10
N TYR A 125 -13.76 -11.91 -2.96
CA TYR A 125 -14.67 -11.95 -4.12
C TYR A 125 -14.03 -12.55 -5.38
N PHE A 126 -12.73 -12.33 -5.61
CA PHE A 126 -12.11 -12.63 -6.90
C PHE A 126 -10.89 -13.55 -6.82
N SER A 127 -10.11 -13.53 -5.74
CA SER A 127 -8.87 -14.34 -5.67
C SER A 127 -9.11 -15.76 -5.17
N LYS A 128 -9.80 -15.92 -4.04
CA LYS A 128 -10.09 -17.26 -3.47
C LYS A 128 -10.96 -18.11 -4.38
N ASN A 129 -11.72 -17.43 -5.22
CA ASN A 129 -12.62 -18.02 -6.19
C ASN A 129 -12.04 -17.96 -7.61
N SER A 130 -10.71 -17.92 -7.76
CA SER A 130 -10.10 -17.98 -9.10
C SER A 130 -10.17 -19.41 -9.65
N PRO A 131 -10.83 -19.63 -10.80
CA PRO A 131 -10.89 -20.94 -11.46
C PRO A 131 -9.54 -21.54 -11.84
N SER A 132 -8.45 -20.75 -11.85
CA SER A 132 -7.11 -21.22 -12.18
C SER A 132 -6.56 -22.32 -11.26
N GLU A 133 -7.11 -22.44 -10.04
CA GLU A 133 -6.72 -23.48 -9.08
C GLU A 133 -7.56 -24.76 -9.24
N ILE A 134 -8.66 -24.68 -9.97
CA ILE A 134 -9.50 -25.83 -10.24
C ILE A 134 -8.88 -26.61 -11.39
N ASN A 135 -8.32 -27.79 -11.09
CA ASN A 135 -7.87 -28.74 -12.10
C ASN A 135 -9.06 -29.47 -12.75
N ASP A 136 -10.09 -28.71 -13.14
CA ASP A 136 -11.25 -29.23 -13.86
C ASP A 136 -10.89 -29.20 -15.35
N GLY A 137 -10.33 -30.32 -15.83
CA GLY A 137 -9.90 -30.50 -17.22
C GLY A 137 -10.98 -30.15 -18.25
N TYR A 138 -12.24 -30.12 -17.80
CA TYR A 138 -13.40 -29.71 -18.57
C TYR A 138 -13.41 -28.22 -18.96
N TRP A 139 -13.32 -27.28 -18.01
CA TRP A 139 -13.39 -25.83 -18.34
C TRP A 139 -12.17 -25.36 -19.11
N ASN A 140 -11.04 -26.05 -18.93
CA ASN A 140 -9.84 -25.87 -19.73
C ASN A 140 -10.05 -26.13 -21.22
N MET A 141 -11.15 -26.76 -21.65
CA MET A 141 -11.49 -26.91 -23.08
C MET A 141 -12.32 -25.75 -23.63
N HIS A 142 -12.97 -24.94 -22.78
CA HIS A 142 -13.83 -23.84 -23.24
C HIS A 142 -12.98 -22.69 -23.81
N PRO A 143 -13.24 -22.21 -25.05
CA PRO A 143 -12.35 -21.25 -25.70
C PRO A 143 -12.30 -19.90 -24.98
N MET A 144 -13.43 -19.42 -24.44
CA MET A 144 -13.45 -18.18 -23.63
C MET A 144 -12.67 -18.33 -22.31
N PHE A 145 -12.73 -19.51 -21.68
CA PHE A 145 -11.98 -19.77 -20.45
C PHE A 145 -10.48 -19.72 -20.74
N ARG A 146 -10.05 -20.32 -21.86
CA ARG A 146 -8.67 -20.23 -22.34
C ARG A 146 -8.25 -18.80 -22.58
N VAL A 147 -9.09 -17.95 -23.21
CA VAL A 147 -8.78 -16.53 -23.40
C VAL A 147 -8.51 -15.82 -22.07
N ILE A 148 -9.39 -16.01 -21.08
CA ILE A 148 -9.29 -15.33 -19.80
C ILE A 148 -8.09 -15.82 -19.00
N TYR A 149 -7.84 -17.13 -18.95
CA TYR A 149 -6.82 -17.75 -18.10
C TYR A 149 -5.54 -18.17 -18.83
N ASN A 150 -5.34 -17.69 -20.07
CA ASN A 150 -4.10 -17.91 -20.79
C ASN A 150 -2.93 -17.26 -20.02
N LYS A 151 -1.96 -18.07 -19.57
CA LYS A 151 -0.75 -17.59 -18.89
C LYS A 151 0.25 -16.95 -19.85
N GLU A 152 0.17 -17.29 -21.13
CA GLU A 152 1.09 -16.81 -22.18
C GLU A 152 0.66 -15.45 -22.73
N SER A 153 -0.65 -15.15 -22.70
CA SER A 153 -1.15 -13.88 -23.20
C SER A 153 -0.88 -12.73 -22.23
N LYS A 154 -0.30 -11.64 -22.76
CA LYS A 154 -0.13 -10.37 -22.03
C LYS A 154 -1.43 -9.54 -22.00
N ASP A 155 -2.24 -9.64 -23.05
CA ASP A 155 -3.52 -8.95 -23.18
C ASP A 155 -4.66 -9.92 -23.47
N ILE A 156 -5.68 -9.89 -22.62
CA ILE A 156 -6.86 -10.75 -22.75
C ILE A 156 -7.64 -10.41 -24.02
N ILE A 157 -7.62 -9.15 -24.47
CA ILE A 157 -8.32 -8.70 -25.68
C ILE A 157 -7.63 -9.25 -26.93
N ASP A 158 -6.31 -9.20 -26.99
CA ASP A 158 -5.56 -9.78 -28.13
C ASP A 158 -5.80 -11.30 -28.21
N GLY A 159 -5.74 -11.99 -27.07
CA GLY A 159 -6.04 -13.41 -27.00
C GLY A 159 -7.48 -13.76 -27.40
N TYR A 160 -8.44 -12.84 -27.18
CA TYR A 160 -9.79 -12.97 -27.71
C TYR A 160 -9.80 -12.88 -29.23
N HIS A 161 -9.11 -11.90 -29.82
CA HIS A 161 -9.08 -11.72 -31.26
C HIS A 161 -8.46 -12.93 -31.99
N GLU A 162 -7.45 -13.58 -31.40
CA GLU A 162 -6.89 -14.84 -31.91
C GLU A 162 -7.90 -16.00 -31.92
N LYS A 163 -8.87 -16.00 -31.00
CA LYS A 163 -9.90 -17.03 -30.84
C LYS A 163 -11.29 -16.55 -31.24
N ARG A 164 -11.38 -15.39 -31.90
CA ARG A 164 -12.63 -14.67 -32.13
C ARG A 164 -13.65 -15.54 -32.84
N ASP A 165 -13.27 -16.10 -33.99
CA ASP A 165 -14.19 -16.86 -34.83
C ASP A 165 -14.66 -18.14 -34.13
N GLN A 166 -13.75 -18.82 -33.40
CA GLN A 166 -14.08 -19.99 -32.58
C GLN A 166 -15.09 -19.67 -31.47
N ILE A 167 -14.95 -18.49 -30.83
CA ILE A 167 -15.84 -18.07 -29.73
C ILE A 167 -17.19 -17.61 -30.28
N LEU A 168 -17.20 -16.86 -31.38
CA LEU A 168 -18.43 -16.36 -31.99
C LEU A 168 -19.26 -17.48 -32.61
N SER A 169 -18.62 -18.54 -33.12
CA SER A 169 -19.28 -19.74 -33.65
C SER A 169 -19.93 -20.62 -32.59
N LEU A 170 -19.70 -20.39 -31.29
CA LEU A 170 -20.34 -21.19 -30.24
C LEU A 170 -21.86 -20.97 -30.24
N PRO A 171 -22.67 -22.05 -30.13
CA PRO A 171 -24.11 -21.96 -30.10
C PRO A 171 -24.60 -21.12 -28.92
N GLU A 172 -25.66 -20.35 -29.13
CA GLU A 172 -26.29 -19.61 -28.04
C GLU A 172 -27.02 -20.57 -27.10
N GLN A 173 -26.96 -20.28 -25.80
CA GLN A 173 -27.66 -21.08 -24.81
C GLN A 173 -29.17 -20.83 -24.95
N SER A 174 -29.95 -21.86 -25.31
CA SER A 174 -31.39 -21.68 -25.51
C SER A 174 -32.11 -21.38 -24.19
N ASN A 175 -32.98 -20.35 -24.20
CA ASN A 175 -33.78 -19.97 -23.03
C ASN A 175 -34.77 -21.06 -22.59
N ALA A 176 -35.11 -22.00 -23.48
CA ALA A 176 -36.06 -23.08 -23.21
C ALA A 176 -35.50 -24.14 -22.25
N ILE A 177 -34.19 -24.39 -22.30
CA ILE A 177 -33.50 -25.38 -21.45
C ILE A 177 -33.51 -24.95 -19.97
N VAL A 178 -33.51 -23.64 -19.69
CA VAL A 178 -33.40 -23.07 -18.33
C VAL A 178 -34.61 -23.37 -17.44
N LYS A 179 -35.81 -23.55 -18.01
CA LYS A 179 -37.06 -23.68 -17.22
C LYS A 179 -37.32 -25.08 -16.67
N ASN A 180 -36.72 -26.14 -17.23
CA ASN A 180 -37.06 -27.53 -16.91
C ASN A 180 -35.88 -28.37 -16.38
N LEU A 181 -34.72 -27.77 -16.10
CA LEU A 181 -33.53 -28.49 -15.66
C LEU A 181 -33.55 -28.77 -14.14
N THR A 182 -34.15 -29.89 -13.75
CA THR A 182 -33.54 -30.73 -12.72
C THR A 182 -32.23 -31.24 -13.30
N PHE A 183 -31.09 -30.73 -12.80
CA PHE A 183 -29.76 -31.14 -13.27
C PHE A 183 -29.69 -32.66 -13.41
N PRO A 184 -29.52 -33.21 -14.63
CA PRO A 184 -29.31 -34.65 -14.76
C PRO A 184 -28.05 -35.00 -13.98
N LYS A 185 -28.15 -35.94 -13.05
CA LYS A 185 -27.03 -36.40 -12.20
C LYS A 185 -25.83 -36.89 -13.02
N THR A 186 -26.02 -37.13 -14.31
CA THR A 186 -25.00 -37.50 -15.28
C THR A 186 -24.79 -36.33 -16.25
N ARG A 187 -23.69 -35.58 -16.07
CA ARG A 187 -23.22 -34.55 -17.00
C ARG A 187 -22.94 -35.21 -18.35
N THR A 188 -23.78 -34.99 -19.35
CA THR A 188 -23.46 -35.35 -20.74
C THR A 188 -22.65 -34.23 -21.36
N HIS A 189 -21.48 -34.57 -21.91
CA HIS A 189 -20.44 -33.65 -22.39
C HIS A 189 -20.85 -32.70 -23.53
N GLU A 190 -22.04 -32.85 -24.11
CA GLU A 190 -22.48 -32.06 -25.27
C GLU A 190 -23.10 -30.70 -24.88
N ASN A 191 -23.58 -30.52 -23.65
CA ASN A 191 -24.28 -29.30 -23.21
C ASN A 191 -23.36 -28.14 -22.79
N ASP A 192 -22.10 -28.20 -23.18
CA ASP A 192 -21.02 -27.62 -22.39
C ASP A 192 -20.16 -26.63 -23.18
N PHE A 193 -20.36 -26.58 -24.50
CA PHE A 193 -19.71 -25.65 -25.43
C PHE A 193 -20.66 -24.57 -25.93
N TYR A 194 -21.59 -24.09 -25.08
CA TYR A 194 -22.39 -22.92 -25.43
C TYR A 194 -21.60 -21.63 -25.22
N HIS A 195 -21.99 -20.60 -25.96
CA HIS A 195 -21.52 -19.25 -25.71
C HIS A 195 -21.85 -18.84 -24.25
N ARG A 196 -20.83 -18.40 -23.53
CA ARG A 196 -20.92 -17.82 -22.19
C ARG A 196 -20.27 -16.44 -22.21
N ASP A 197 -20.93 -15.47 -21.58
CA ASP A 197 -20.33 -14.16 -21.34
C ASP A 197 -19.01 -14.32 -20.55
N PRO A 198 -17.95 -13.57 -20.87
CA PRO A 198 -16.68 -13.66 -20.15
C PRO A 198 -16.79 -13.55 -18.62
N LEU A 199 -17.70 -12.71 -18.10
CA LEU A 199 -17.89 -12.50 -16.66
C LEU A 199 -18.42 -13.74 -15.94
N PHE A 200 -18.93 -14.73 -16.68
CA PHE A 200 -19.29 -16.05 -16.15
C PHE A 200 -18.08 -16.78 -15.56
N PHE A 201 -16.89 -16.53 -16.11
CA PHE A 201 -15.65 -17.20 -15.68
C PHE A 201 -14.91 -16.41 -14.60
N LEU A 202 -15.50 -15.34 -14.04
CA LEU A 202 -14.80 -14.49 -13.07
C LEU A 202 -14.65 -15.18 -11.69
N THR A 203 -15.60 -16.01 -11.27
CA THR A 203 -15.56 -16.71 -9.98
C THR A 203 -15.86 -18.21 -10.12
N THR A 204 -15.33 -19.03 -9.23
CA THR A 204 -15.70 -20.45 -9.12
C THR A 204 -17.17 -20.64 -8.80
N ASP A 205 -17.74 -19.74 -7.99
CA ASP A 205 -19.15 -19.78 -7.61
C ASP A 205 -20.05 -19.57 -8.84
N SER A 206 -19.67 -18.69 -9.77
CA SER A 206 -20.45 -18.52 -11.00
C SER A 206 -20.40 -19.74 -11.91
N ILE A 207 -19.31 -20.51 -11.87
CA ILE A 207 -19.12 -21.74 -12.63
C ILE A 207 -19.94 -22.91 -12.06
N TYR A 208 -19.96 -23.09 -10.73
CA TYR A 208 -20.61 -24.23 -10.08
C TYR A 208 -22.03 -23.99 -9.61
N SER A 209 -22.45 -22.72 -9.52
CA SER A 209 -23.81 -22.40 -9.13
C SER A 209 -24.80 -22.85 -10.20
N SER A 210 -25.75 -23.70 -9.79
CA SER A 210 -26.92 -24.10 -10.58
C SER A 210 -27.85 -22.93 -10.87
N MET A 211 -27.76 -21.85 -10.10
CA MET A 211 -28.34 -20.57 -10.48
C MET A 211 -27.50 -20.01 -11.62
N TYR A 212 -27.94 -20.30 -12.85
CA TYR A 212 -27.48 -19.68 -14.10
C TYR A 212 -27.00 -18.26 -13.81
N SER A 213 -25.69 -18.10 -13.65
CA SER A 213 -25.11 -16.85 -13.19
C SER A 213 -25.18 -15.88 -14.35
N LYS A 214 -26.36 -15.24 -14.46
CA LYS A 214 -26.61 -14.18 -15.41
C LYS A 214 -25.48 -13.14 -15.20
N PRO A 215 -24.89 -12.59 -16.26
CA PRO A 215 -23.81 -11.60 -16.15
C PRO A 215 -24.14 -10.45 -15.19
N TYR A 216 -25.42 -10.13 -15.02
CA TYR A 216 -25.91 -9.14 -14.05
C TYR A 216 -25.47 -9.41 -12.60
N ILE A 217 -25.35 -10.67 -12.15
CA ILE A 217 -24.92 -11.01 -10.79
C ILE A 217 -23.46 -10.61 -10.61
N SER A 218 -22.59 -11.03 -11.53
CA SER A 218 -21.18 -10.65 -11.56
C SER A 218 -21.02 -9.14 -11.65
N ILE A 219 -21.78 -8.47 -12.52
CA ILE A 219 -21.77 -7.00 -12.65
C ILE A 219 -22.14 -6.32 -11.34
N ASN A 220 -23.20 -6.75 -10.66
CA ASN A 220 -23.62 -6.17 -9.39
C ASN A 220 -22.56 -6.36 -8.30
N LEU A 221 -21.93 -7.53 -8.25
CA LEU A 221 -20.82 -7.79 -7.33
C LEU A 221 -19.64 -6.84 -7.59
N ILE A 222 -19.28 -6.65 -8.86
CA ILE A 222 -18.19 -5.76 -9.28
C ILE A 222 -18.54 -4.30 -8.95
N ILE A 223 -19.79 -3.88 -9.14
CA ILE A 223 -20.26 -2.53 -8.77
C ILE A 223 -20.13 -2.31 -7.26
N PHE A 224 -20.58 -3.29 -6.47
CA PHE A 224 -20.48 -3.23 -5.02
C PHE A 224 -19.02 -3.09 -4.58
N TYR A 225 -18.15 -3.95 -5.12
CA TYR A 225 -16.70 -3.88 -4.89
C TYR A 225 -16.09 -2.53 -5.28
N SER A 226 -16.36 -2.06 -6.49
CA SER A 226 -15.81 -0.81 -7.01
C SER A 226 -16.26 0.39 -6.18
N SER A 227 -17.54 0.43 -5.80
CA SER A 227 -18.10 1.52 -4.98
C SER A 227 -17.48 1.54 -3.58
N HIS A 228 -17.36 0.38 -2.93
CA HIS A 228 -16.73 0.28 -1.62
C HIS A 228 -15.25 0.67 -1.67
N THR A 229 -14.54 0.19 -2.69
CA THR A 229 -13.12 0.52 -2.91
C THR A 229 -12.93 2.01 -3.14
N MET A 230 -13.74 2.65 -3.99
CA MET A 230 -13.70 4.10 -4.20
C MET A 230 -13.92 4.87 -2.90
N ASN A 231 -14.90 4.49 -2.08
CA ASN A 231 -15.17 5.16 -0.81
C ASN A 231 -13.96 5.12 0.13
N LEU A 232 -13.34 3.93 0.29
CA LEU A 232 -12.14 3.77 1.13
C LEU A 232 -10.93 4.53 0.57
N LEU A 233 -10.79 4.62 -0.76
CA LEU A 233 -9.74 5.40 -1.40
C LEU A 233 -9.93 6.90 -1.20
N VAL A 234 -11.15 7.41 -1.42
CA VAL A 234 -11.48 8.81 -1.19
C VAL A 234 -11.24 9.18 0.27
N GLU A 235 -11.66 8.34 1.22
CA GLU A 235 -11.36 8.54 2.64
C GLU A 235 -9.85 8.58 2.89
N SER A 236 -9.09 7.64 2.32
CA SER A 236 -7.63 7.58 2.51
C SER A 236 -6.92 8.80 1.92
N MET A 237 -7.33 9.25 0.73
CA MET A 237 -6.80 10.47 0.12
C MET A 237 -7.14 11.71 0.96
N GLY A 238 -8.38 11.81 1.47
CA GLY A 238 -8.77 12.88 2.40
C GLY A 238 -7.91 12.92 3.66
N ILE A 239 -7.66 11.75 4.28
CA ILE A 239 -6.76 11.64 5.44
C ILE A 239 -5.34 12.11 5.09
N LEU A 240 -4.80 11.73 3.92
CA LEU A 240 -3.46 12.18 3.52
C LEU A 240 -3.41 13.69 3.31
N GLU A 241 -4.45 14.31 2.77
CA GLU A 241 -4.54 15.76 2.61
C GLU A 241 -4.64 16.49 3.95
N ASP A 242 -5.55 16.04 4.83
CA ASP A 242 -5.75 16.64 6.16
C ASP A 242 -4.47 16.63 7.00
N TYR A 243 -3.63 15.60 6.82
CA TYR A 243 -2.39 15.40 7.56
C TYR A 243 -1.12 15.67 6.73
N ARG A 244 -1.25 16.35 5.58
CA ARG A 244 -0.14 16.59 4.65
C ARG A 244 1.08 17.26 5.31
N CYS A 245 0.86 18.18 6.24
CA CYS A 245 1.93 18.89 6.96
C CYS A 245 2.61 18.04 8.04
N CYS A 246 1.96 16.97 8.50
CA CYS A 246 2.50 16.07 9.52
C CYS A 246 3.23 14.87 8.91
N ILE A 247 2.79 14.42 7.73
CA ILE A 247 3.37 13.26 7.05
C ILE A 247 4.66 13.67 6.36
N ARG A 248 5.71 12.84 6.48
CA ARG A 248 6.94 13.02 5.71
C ARG A 248 6.62 13.16 4.22
N LYS A 249 7.08 14.26 3.61
CA LYS A 249 6.80 14.62 2.21
C LYS A 249 6.90 13.43 1.25
N GLN A 250 7.98 12.65 1.36
CA GLN A 250 8.21 11.51 0.48
C GLN A 250 7.15 10.41 0.59
N LEU A 251 6.61 10.19 1.79
CA LEU A 251 5.56 9.21 2.04
C LEU A 251 4.19 9.72 1.60
N TYR A 252 3.90 10.99 1.83
CA TYR A 252 2.67 11.62 1.35
C TYR A 252 2.53 11.47 -0.18
N HIS A 253 3.55 11.88 -0.94
CA HIS A 253 3.49 11.76 -2.40
C HIS A 253 3.47 10.30 -2.88
N LEU A 254 4.22 9.42 -2.23
CA LEU A 254 4.21 7.98 -2.53
C LEU A 254 2.82 7.37 -2.34
N PHE A 255 2.19 7.61 -1.18
CA PHE A 255 0.86 7.06 -0.87
C PHE A 255 -0.23 7.70 -1.69
N MET A 256 -0.15 9.01 -1.94
CA MET A 256 -1.11 9.71 -2.80
C MET A 256 -1.04 9.19 -4.24
N ALA A 257 0.17 9.05 -4.80
CA ALA A 257 0.36 8.44 -6.12
C ALA A 257 -0.22 7.02 -6.16
N ALA A 258 -0.04 6.24 -5.09
CA ALA A 258 -0.58 4.90 -5.01
C ALA A 258 -2.13 4.86 -5.00
N PHE A 259 -2.76 5.72 -4.22
CA PHE A 259 -4.23 5.79 -4.15
C PHE A 259 -4.85 6.34 -5.43
N LEU A 260 -4.23 7.33 -6.05
CA LEU A 260 -4.68 7.87 -7.35
C LEU A 260 -4.62 6.81 -8.45
N GLN A 261 -3.59 5.96 -8.46
CA GLN A 261 -3.46 4.88 -9.45
C GLN A 261 -4.60 3.88 -9.31
N LEU A 262 -4.87 3.44 -8.06
CA LEU A 262 -5.95 2.50 -7.80
C LEU A 262 -7.33 3.13 -8.02
N ASN A 263 -7.48 4.43 -7.76
CA ASN A 263 -8.70 5.18 -8.05
C ASN A 263 -8.95 5.26 -9.57
N ASN A 264 -7.92 5.55 -10.36
CA ASN A 264 -7.99 5.56 -11.81
C ASN A 264 -8.43 4.20 -12.39
N LEU A 265 -7.85 3.10 -11.90
CA LEU A 265 -8.27 1.74 -12.29
C LEU A 265 -9.75 1.47 -11.95
N ASN A 266 -10.23 1.97 -10.81
CA ASN A 266 -11.64 1.87 -10.45
C ASN A 266 -12.56 2.74 -11.34
N LEU A 267 -12.10 3.91 -11.76
CA LEU A 267 -12.85 4.76 -12.70
C LEU A 267 -13.00 4.07 -14.06
N LEU A 268 -11.93 3.49 -14.60
CA LEU A 268 -11.95 2.71 -15.84
C LEU A 268 -12.89 1.49 -15.73
N LEU A 269 -12.88 0.82 -14.58
CA LEU A 269 -13.80 -0.28 -14.30
C LEU A 269 -15.27 0.19 -14.31
N LYS A 270 -15.56 1.31 -13.63
CA LYS A 270 -16.90 1.90 -13.57
C LYS A 270 -17.40 2.35 -14.95
N GLU A 271 -16.51 2.91 -15.77
CA GLU A 271 -16.82 3.29 -17.14
C GLU A 271 -17.15 2.06 -18.01
N SER A 272 -16.38 0.99 -17.90
CA SER A 272 -16.65 -0.26 -18.65
C SER A 272 -18.02 -0.85 -18.25
N ILE A 273 -18.35 -0.81 -16.96
CA ILE A 273 -19.65 -1.28 -16.44
C ILE A 273 -20.82 -0.41 -16.96
N SER A 274 -20.65 0.92 -17.01
CA SER A 274 -21.71 1.81 -17.48
C SER A 274 -22.03 1.60 -18.96
N ARG A 275 -21.01 1.28 -19.79
CA ARG A 275 -21.21 0.92 -21.19
C ARG A 275 -22.05 -0.34 -21.36
N ILE A 276 -21.84 -1.37 -20.54
CA ILE A 276 -22.67 -2.59 -20.56
C ILE A 276 -24.11 -2.26 -20.14
N LYS A 277 -24.30 -1.40 -19.14
CA LYS A 277 -25.63 -1.07 -18.61
C LYS A 277 -26.46 -0.18 -19.54
N ASN A 278 -25.83 0.77 -20.22
CA ASN A 278 -26.54 1.81 -20.96
C ASN A 278 -27.00 1.38 -22.36
N LYS A 279 -26.54 0.22 -22.85
CA LYS A 279 -26.89 -0.26 -24.17
C LYS A 279 -27.97 -1.32 -24.07
N SER A 280 -29.16 -0.99 -24.57
CA SER A 280 -30.31 -1.91 -24.67
C SER A 280 -30.09 -3.02 -25.69
N PHE A 281 -29.25 -2.78 -26.70
CA PHE A 281 -28.83 -3.75 -27.71
C PHE A 281 -27.33 -3.60 -27.95
N ILE A 282 -26.53 -4.46 -27.33
CA ILE A 282 -25.11 -4.60 -27.64
C ILE A 282 -24.98 -5.78 -28.59
N GLU A 283 -24.27 -5.60 -29.70
CA GLU A 283 -23.86 -6.73 -30.53
C GLU A 283 -23.08 -7.74 -29.68
N LYS A 284 -23.29 -9.03 -29.91
CA LYS A 284 -22.68 -10.11 -29.11
C LYS A 284 -21.17 -9.90 -28.90
N GLU A 285 -20.45 -9.57 -29.96
CA GLU A 285 -19.01 -9.29 -29.91
C GLU A 285 -18.67 -8.08 -29.03
N GLU A 286 -19.38 -6.97 -29.16
CA GLU A 286 -19.12 -5.79 -28.35
C GLU A 286 -19.38 -6.07 -26.86
N SER A 287 -20.39 -6.87 -26.52
CA SER A 287 -20.65 -7.30 -25.14
C SER A 287 -19.50 -8.14 -24.60
N ILE A 288 -18.98 -9.08 -25.41
CA ILE A 288 -17.81 -9.88 -25.04
C ILE A 288 -16.60 -8.97 -24.77
N VAL A 289 -16.32 -8.03 -25.67
CA VAL A 289 -15.17 -7.12 -25.54
C VAL A 289 -15.28 -6.26 -24.28
N GLU A 290 -16.45 -5.70 -23.98
CA GLU A 290 -16.66 -4.92 -22.75
C GLU A 290 -16.53 -5.79 -21.48
N SER A 291 -17.09 -7.01 -21.48
CA SER A 291 -16.91 -7.97 -20.38
C SER A 291 -15.44 -8.33 -20.18
N LEU A 292 -14.66 -8.52 -21.25
CA LEU A 292 -13.21 -8.75 -21.16
C LEU A 292 -12.44 -7.52 -20.67
N ARG A 293 -12.86 -6.30 -21.02
CA ARG A 293 -12.28 -5.04 -20.48
C ARG A 293 -12.47 -4.95 -18.97
N ILE A 294 -13.66 -5.31 -18.46
CA ILE A 294 -13.93 -5.39 -17.03
C ILE A 294 -12.98 -6.39 -16.35
N ILE A 295 -12.82 -7.59 -16.90
CA ILE A 295 -11.91 -8.62 -16.36
C ILE A 295 -10.46 -8.14 -16.38
N SER A 296 -10.03 -7.51 -17.47
CA SER A 296 -8.69 -6.94 -17.61
C SER A 296 -8.44 -5.87 -16.54
N CYS A 297 -9.39 -4.95 -16.33
CA CYS A 297 -9.32 -3.94 -15.27
C CYS A 297 -9.25 -4.57 -13.88
N LEU A 298 -10.09 -5.57 -13.57
CA LEU A 298 -10.07 -6.27 -12.28
C LEU A 298 -8.76 -7.00 -12.02
N LYS A 299 -8.18 -7.63 -13.04
CA LYS A 299 -6.87 -8.29 -12.93
C LYS A 299 -5.74 -7.28 -12.73
N LYS A 300 -5.76 -6.15 -13.43
CA LYS A 300 -4.80 -5.06 -13.22
C LYS A 300 -4.92 -4.50 -11.79
N SER A 301 -6.15 -4.24 -11.32
CA SER A 301 -6.42 -3.80 -9.95
C SER A 301 -5.93 -4.82 -8.90
N GLY A 302 -6.18 -6.11 -9.12
CA GLY A 302 -5.69 -7.17 -8.23
C GLY A 302 -4.17 -7.22 -8.14
N LYS A 303 -3.48 -7.23 -9.29
CA LYS A 303 -2.00 -7.17 -9.34
C LYS A 303 -1.48 -5.94 -8.61
N TYR A 304 -2.11 -4.79 -8.81
CA TYR A 304 -1.73 -3.55 -8.15
C TYR A 304 -1.97 -3.59 -6.63
N LEU A 305 -3.11 -4.13 -6.19
CA LEU A 305 -3.41 -4.33 -4.76
C LEU A 305 -2.39 -5.23 -4.08
N LEU A 306 -1.95 -6.31 -4.74
CA LEU A 306 -0.87 -7.14 -4.22
C LEU A 306 0.43 -6.34 -4.07
N VAL A 307 0.76 -5.49 -5.04
CA VAL A 307 1.92 -4.58 -4.92
C VAL A 307 1.75 -3.61 -3.74
N LEU A 308 0.57 -3.03 -3.53
CA LEU A 308 0.31 -2.17 -2.38
C LEU A 308 0.46 -2.95 -1.06
N ARG A 309 -0.13 -4.13 -0.97
CA ARG A 309 -0.06 -5.01 0.21
C ARG A 309 1.38 -5.44 0.51
N ASP A 310 2.16 -5.77 -0.51
CA ASP A 310 3.48 -6.38 -0.33
C ASP A 310 4.62 -5.37 -0.26
N LYS A 311 4.44 -4.17 -0.85
CA LYS A 311 5.48 -3.14 -0.92
C LYS A 311 5.14 -1.87 -0.15
N ILE A 312 3.89 -1.40 -0.18
CA ILE A 312 3.49 -0.13 0.45
C ILE A 312 3.04 -0.32 1.90
N VAL A 313 2.15 -1.27 2.17
CA VAL A 313 1.70 -1.58 3.55
C VAL A 313 2.88 -1.82 4.50
N PRO A 314 3.96 -2.54 4.11
CA PRO A 314 5.09 -2.73 5.01
C PRO A 314 5.89 -1.44 5.25
N VAL A 315 5.86 -0.47 4.32
CA VAL A 315 6.42 0.88 4.54
C VAL A 315 5.55 1.68 5.51
N MET A 316 4.24 1.46 5.51
CA MET A 316 3.26 2.06 6.45
C MET A 316 3.28 1.44 7.85
N GLU A 317 4.10 0.41 8.09
CA GLU A 317 4.21 -0.21 9.40
C GLU A 317 4.84 0.75 10.41
N CYS A 318 4.29 0.77 11.61
CA CYS A 318 4.65 1.71 12.66
C CYS A 318 6.12 1.61 13.07
N CYS A 319 6.73 0.43 12.94
CA CYS A 319 8.16 0.25 13.20
C CYS A 319 9.08 1.09 12.29
N ASN A 320 8.59 1.61 11.16
CA ASN A 320 9.34 2.54 10.29
C ASN A 320 9.22 4.01 10.72
N PHE A 321 8.45 4.29 11.78
CA PHE A 321 8.14 5.63 12.27
C PHE A 321 8.36 5.78 13.78
N VAL A 322 8.37 4.66 14.50
CA VAL A 322 8.61 4.61 15.94
C VAL A 322 10.03 4.10 16.15
N SER A 323 10.89 4.97 16.67
CA SER A 323 12.24 4.55 17.05
C SER A 323 12.18 3.50 18.15
N LEU A 324 13.20 2.65 18.26
CA LEU A 324 13.28 1.67 19.34
C LEU A 324 13.25 2.32 20.74
N GLU A 325 13.80 3.53 20.86
CA GLU A 325 13.74 4.35 22.06
C GLU A 325 12.31 4.75 22.41
N ASP A 326 11.54 5.19 21.41
CA ASP A 326 10.13 5.53 21.57
C ASP A 326 9.27 4.29 21.86
N ALA A 327 9.56 3.17 21.21
CA ALA A 327 8.87 1.89 21.49
C ALA A 327 9.06 1.46 22.96
N VAL A 328 10.25 1.64 23.53
CA VAL A 328 10.49 1.41 24.96
C VAL A 328 9.65 2.34 25.82
N LYS A 329 9.54 3.62 25.46
CA LYS A 329 8.72 4.61 26.17
C LYS A 329 7.23 4.20 26.14
N ILE A 330 6.72 3.74 25.00
CA ILE A 330 5.35 3.24 24.85
C ILE A 330 5.11 2.04 25.75
N LEU A 331 5.98 1.02 25.69
CA LEU A 331 5.84 -0.18 26.51
C LEU A 331 5.92 0.12 28.01
N GLN A 332 6.78 1.07 28.43
CA GLN A 332 6.84 1.53 29.82
C GLN A 332 5.53 2.19 30.25
N ASN A 333 4.96 3.05 29.42
CA ASN A 333 3.67 3.69 29.70
C ASN A 333 2.54 2.64 29.82
N LYS A 334 2.55 1.62 28.95
CA LYS A 334 1.60 0.51 29.00
C LYS A 334 1.70 -0.28 30.31
N ILE A 335 2.92 -0.58 30.76
CA ILE A 335 3.16 -1.23 32.06
C ILE A 335 2.63 -0.36 33.21
N SER A 336 2.92 0.95 33.20
CA SER A 336 2.44 1.87 34.23
C SER A 336 0.92 1.93 34.29
N TYR A 337 0.25 1.98 33.13
CA TYR A 337 -1.20 1.98 33.04
C TYR A 337 -1.81 0.67 33.57
N SER A 338 -1.34 -0.48 33.09
CA SER A 338 -1.83 -1.79 33.55
C SER A 338 -1.59 -2.01 35.05
N SER A 339 -0.46 -1.53 35.57
CA SER A 339 -0.16 -1.61 37.01
C SER A 339 -1.10 -0.72 37.83
N ALA A 340 -1.38 0.49 37.35
CA ALA A 340 -2.33 1.39 38.01
C ALA A 340 -3.76 0.81 38.02
N MET A 341 -4.20 0.18 36.93
CA MET A 341 -5.49 -0.51 36.88
C MET A 341 -5.58 -1.65 37.90
N LEU A 342 -4.55 -2.50 37.97
CA LEU A 342 -4.47 -3.57 38.97
C LEU A 342 -4.57 -3.07 40.42
N CYS A 343 -4.06 -1.87 40.72
CA CYS A 343 -4.14 -1.28 42.05
C CYS A 343 -5.50 -0.65 42.37
N LYS A 344 -6.20 -0.10 41.37
CA LYS A 344 -7.42 0.71 41.57
C LYS A 344 -8.69 -0.13 41.65
N GLU A 345 -8.81 -1.20 40.86
CA GLU A 345 -10.05 -1.96 40.78
C GLU A 345 -10.05 -3.19 41.70
N LYS A 346 -10.59 -3.00 42.90
CA LYS A 346 -10.85 -4.10 43.84
C LYS A 346 -11.77 -5.17 43.23
N ASN A 347 -12.67 -4.75 42.33
CA ASN A 347 -13.70 -5.59 41.71
C ASN A 347 -13.29 -6.24 40.37
N LEU A 348 -12.06 -6.05 39.89
CA LEU A 348 -11.62 -6.67 38.65
C LEU A 348 -11.69 -8.21 38.78
N GLY A 349 -12.26 -8.87 37.79
CA GLY A 349 -12.37 -10.33 37.75
C GLY A 349 -10.98 -10.99 37.78
N SER A 350 -10.89 -12.24 38.27
CA SER A 350 -9.63 -13.00 38.28
C SER A 350 -8.99 -13.07 36.89
N ILE A 351 -9.81 -13.32 35.86
CA ILE A 351 -9.39 -13.41 34.46
C ILE A 351 -8.77 -12.09 33.98
N GLU A 352 -9.39 -10.95 34.26
CA GLU A 352 -8.91 -9.63 33.83
C GLU A 352 -7.58 -9.28 34.50
N LYS A 353 -7.43 -9.63 35.79
CA LYS A 353 -6.17 -9.45 36.53
C LYS A 353 -5.04 -10.27 35.90
N ASP A 354 -5.32 -11.50 35.52
CA ASP A 354 -4.34 -12.38 34.87
C ASP A 354 -3.95 -11.86 33.49
N VAL A 355 -4.91 -11.36 32.70
CA VAL A 355 -4.63 -10.70 31.40
C VAL A 355 -3.71 -9.48 31.58
N LEU A 356 -3.98 -8.61 32.55
CA LEU A 356 -3.13 -7.45 32.84
C LEU A 356 -1.72 -7.85 33.29
N ARG A 357 -1.60 -8.89 34.14
CA ARG A 357 -0.29 -9.43 34.57
C ARG A 357 0.51 -9.98 33.39
N CYS A 358 -0.14 -10.75 32.50
CA CYS A 358 0.48 -11.24 31.26
C CYS A 358 0.98 -10.07 30.40
N CYS A 359 0.15 -9.04 30.18
CA CYS A 359 0.55 -7.85 29.43
C CYS A 359 1.79 -7.15 30.01
N ILE A 360 1.88 -7.03 31.34
CA ILE A 360 3.03 -6.44 32.03
C ILE A 360 4.29 -7.29 31.83
N ILE A 361 4.18 -8.62 31.97
CA ILE A 361 5.31 -9.54 31.80
C ILE A 361 5.83 -9.50 30.36
N GLU A 362 4.93 -9.58 29.38
CA GLU A 362 5.27 -9.51 27.96
C GLU A 362 5.96 -8.19 27.60
N SER A 363 5.38 -7.07 28.04
CA SER A 363 5.96 -5.74 27.80
C SER A 363 7.35 -5.59 28.41
N ASN A 364 7.56 -6.09 29.64
CA ASN A 364 8.86 -6.09 30.29
C ASN A 364 9.90 -6.94 29.52
N ASN A 365 9.48 -8.12 29.04
CA ASN A 365 10.35 -8.99 28.25
C ASN A 365 10.77 -8.34 26.93
N GLU A 366 9.85 -7.67 26.24
CA GLU A 366 10.17 -6.95 25.00
C GLU A 366 11.06 -5.73 25.27
N ILE A 367 10.80 -4.94 26.33
CA ILE A 367 11.70 -3.86 26.75
C ILE A 367 13.12 -4.40 26.95
N ARG A 368 13.30 -5.52 27.68
CA ARG A 368 14.62 -6.12 27.91
C ARG A 368 15.32 -6.51 26.61
N LYS A 369 14.59 -7.10 25.64
CA LYS A 369 15.12 -7.44 24.31
C LYS A 369 15.58 -6.18 23.58
N ILE A 370 14.72 -5.16 23.50
CA ILE A 370 15.01 -3.89 22.82
C ILE A 370 16.24 -3.22 23.44
N LEU A 371 16.29 -3.10 24.76
CA LEU A 371 17.40 -2.47 25.47
C LEU A 371 18.73 -3.22 25.29
N SER A 372 18.71 -4.55 25.28
CA SER A 372 19.90 -5.38 25.02
C SER A 372 20.47 -5.12 23.62
N PHE A 373 19.59 -5.09 22.63
CA PHE A 373 19.96 -4.79 21.25
C PHE A 373 20.46 -3.35 21.09
N LEU A 374 19.77 -2.35 21.65
CA LEU A 374 20.19 -0.96 21.65
C LEU A 374 21.59 -0.81 22.26
N LYS A 375 21.87 -1.47 23.38
CA LYS A 375 23.20 -1.47 24.01
C LYS A 375 24.29 -2.00 23.09
N ARG A 376 24.02 -3.04 22.30
CA ARG A 376 24.96 -3.57 21.29
C ARG A 376 25.09 -2.60 20.13
N LYS A 377 23.97 -2.10 19.60
CA LYS A 377 23.89 -1.26 18.42
C LYS A 377 24.53 0.11 18.63
N TYR A 378 24.28 0.76 19.76
CA TYR A 378 24.92 2.02 20.14
C TYR A 378 26.44 1.93 20.21
N ARG A 379 27.03 0.79 20.63
CA ARG A 379 28.49 0.64 20.62
C ARG A 379 29.03 0.79 19.20
N HIS A 380 28.41 0.11 18.24
CA HIS A 380 28.80 0.19 16.84
C HIS A 380 28.57 1.59 16.27
N LEU A 381 27.40 2.19 16.52
CA LEU A 381 27.06 3.53 16.04
C LEU A 381 27.99 4.61 16.59
N VAL A 382 28.35 4.54 17.88
CA VAL A 382 29.30 5.48 18.49
C VAL A 382 30.65 5.41 17.79
N ILE A 383 31.23 4.21 17.62
CA ILE A 383 32.53 4.04 16.95
C ILE A 383 32.49 4.60 15.52
N LYS A 384 31.41 4.28 14.78
CA LYS A 384 31.23 4.73 13.40
C LYS A 384 31.12 6.27 13.32
N LYS A 385 30.33 6.89 14.20
CA LYS A 385 30.17 8.35 14.24
C LYS A 385 31.46 9.04 14.67
N GLU A 386 32.23 8.49 15.61
CA GLU A 386 33.56 9.01 15.99
C GLU A 386 34.56 8.94 14.84
N LEU A 387 34.57 7.85 14.06
CA LEU A 387 35.37 7.75 12.85
C LEU A 387 34.95 8.81 11.82
N ARG A 388 33.64 9.03 11.65
CA ARG A 388 33.12 10.04 10.73
C ARG A 388 33.49 11.46 11.17
N ILE A 389 33.38 11.79 12.46
CA ILE A 389 33.82 13.08 13.02
C ILE A 389 35.30 13.30 12.73
N ARG A 390 36.16 12.31 13.05
CA ARG A 390 37.60 12.41 12.78
C ARG A 390 37.91 12.64 11.30
N TYR A 391 37.20 11.95 10.41
CA TYR A 391 37.33 12.16 8.96
C TYR A 391 36.95 13.58 8.54
N LEU A 392 35.79 14.08 8.99
CA LEU A 392 35.30 15.42 8.66
C LEU A 392 36.24 16.51 9.19
N GLN A 393 36.72 16.38 10.42
CA GLN A 393 37.69 17.29 11.03
C GLN A 393 39.02 17.30 10.26
N ARG A 394 39.54 16.12 9.87
CA ARG A 394 40.75 16.04 9.03
C ARG A 394 40.57 16.73 7.69
N LYS A 395 39.40 16.56 7.05
CA LYS A 395 39.09 17.21 5.77
C LYS A 395 39.16 18.73 5.90
N ILE A 396 38.48 19.30 6.91
CA ILE A 396 38.54 20.75 7.19
C ILE A 396 39.99 21.22 7.42
N SER A 397 40.78 20.48 8.20
CA SER A 397 42.18 20.85 8.48
C SER A 397 43.13 20.71 7.30
N MET A 398 42.78 19.94 6.27
CA MET A 398 43.55 19.83 5.04
C MET A 398 43.30 21.03 4.12
N ASP A 399 42.05 21.50 4.05
CA ASP A 399 41.68 22.65 3.22
C ASP A 399 42.32 23.95 3.74
N THR A 400 42.56 24.06 5.05
CA THR A 400 43.24 25.24 5.63
C THR A 400 44.75 25.26 5.39
N LYS A 401 45.36 24.14 4.96
CA LYS A 401 46.83 24.02 4.78
C LYS A 401 47.29 24.07 3.33
N LYS A 402 46.41 23.88 2.34
CA LYS A 402 46.77 23.94 0.92
C LYS A 402 46.95 25.39 0.48
N ASN A 403 48.20 25.85 0.48
CA ASN A 403 48.61 27.09 -0.15
C ASN A 403 48.62 26.93 -1.68
N THR A 404 47.98 27.93 -2.30
CA THR A 404 48.20 28.52 -3.63
C THR A 404 47.46 28.09 -4.91
N ASP A 405 47.08 26.84 -5.21
CA ASP A 405 46.48 26.59 -6.56
C ASP A 405 45.30 25.61 -6.66
N GLU A 406 44.82 25.02 -5.56
CA GLU A 406 43.65 24.11 -5.59
C GLU A 406 42.36 24.76 -5.06
N ILE A 407 41.24 24.37 -5.67
CA ILE A 407 39.87 24.84 -5.39
C ILE A 407 39.60 24.86 -3.88
N GLN A 408 39.62 26.05 -3.28
CA GLN A 408 39.26 26.23 -1.87
C GLN A 408 37.81 25.79 -1.66
N LEU A 409 37.57 24.97 -0.63
CA LEU A 409 36.19 24.68 -0.23
C LEU A 409 35.50 25.98 0.17
N SER A 410 34.27 26.16 -0.31
CA SER A 410 33.51 27.35 0.04
C SER A 410 33.34 27.46 1.56
N PRO A 411 33.42 28.67 2.14
CA PRO A 411 33.21 28.89 3.57
C PRO A 411 31.89 28.29 4.08
N PHE A 412 30.86 28.30 3.21
CA PHE A 412 29.57 27.66 3.46
C PHE A 412 29.72 26.16 3.76
N PHE A 413 30.51 25.42 2.96
CA PHE A 413 30.75 24.00 3.19
C PHE A 413 31.41 23.74 4.55
N VAL A 414 32.40 24.55 4.94
CA VAL A 414 33.08 24.40 6.24
C VAL A 414 32.10 24.60 7.40
N SER A 415 31.22 25.60 7.32
CA SER A 415 30.19 25.83 8.34
C SER A 415 29.24 24.63 8.45
N SER A 416 28.72 24.14 7.33
CA SER A 416 27.83 22.97 7.32
C SER A 416 28.50 21.71 7.89
N VAL A 417 29.80 21.51 7.64
CA VAL A 417 30.53 20.37 8.22
C VAL A 417 30.72 20.53 9.72
N LYS A 418 31.01 21.73 10.23
CA LYS A 418 31.13 21.99 11.68
C LYS A 418 29.81 21.72 12.41
N GLU A 419 28.69 22.16 11.85
CA GLU A 419 27.35 21.87 12.38
C GLU A 419 27.07 20.37 12.41
N LEU A 420 27.41 19.64 11.34
CA LEU A 420 27.27 18.20 11.28
C LEU A 420 28.12 17.49 12.34
N VAL A 421 29.36 17.93 12.56
CA VAL A 421 30.24 17.38 13.62
C VAL A 421 29.60 17.58 15.00
N LYS A 422 29.15 18.80 15.32
CA LYS A 422 28.48 19.12 16.59
C LYS A 422 27.23 18.26 16.80
N LYS A 423 26.44 18.04 15.75
CA LYS A 423 25.27 17.15 15.79
C LYS A 423 25.68 15.71 16.14
N LEU A 424 26.69 15.16 15.46
CA LEU A 424 27.17 13.80 15.73
C LEU A 424 27.73 13.63 17.15
N GLU A 425 28.43 14.64 17.67
CA GLU A 425 28.94 14.65 19.04
C GLU A 425 27.80 14.62 20.08
N ASN A 426 26.75 15.41 19.85
CA ASN A 426 25.56 15.42 20.69
C ASN A 426 24.84 14.06 20.68
N GLU A 427 24.67 13.44 19.51
CA GLU A 427 24.09 12.10 19.39
C GLU A 427 24.94 11.04 20.13
N ILE A 428 26.27 11.10 20.02
CA ILE A 428 27.18 10.21 20.78
C ILE A 428 27.00 10.40 22.29
N LYS A 429 26.92 11.65 22.75
CA LYS A 429 26.70 11.99 24.16
C LYS A 429 25.36 11.39 24.64
N GLU A 430 24.30 11.54 23.86
CA GLU A 430 22.98 11.00 24.19
C GLU A 430 22.98 9.47 24.27
N MET A 431 23.54 8.78 23.26
CA MET A 431 23.67 7.32 23.25
C MET A 431 24.45 6.80 24.48
N ARG A 432 25.51 7.51 24.88
CA ARG A 432 26.30 7.16 26.09
C ARG A 432 25.50 7.35 27.36
N SER A 433 24.75 8.45 27.49
CA SER A 433 23.88 8.70 28.64
C SER A 433 22.78 7.64 28.76
N HIS A 434 22.13 7.32 27.63
CA HIS A 434 21.14 6.25 27.57
C HIS A 434 21.74 4.93 28.05
N LYS A 435 22.92 4.55 27.52
CA LYS A 435 23.63 3.32 27.91
C LYS A 435 23.93 3.23 29.41
N LYS A 436 24.26 4.35 30.08
CA LYS A 436 24.48 4.40 31.54
C LYS A 436 23.17 4.18 32.32
N GLY A 437 22.07 4.77 31.86
CA GLY A 437 20.75 4.52 32.44
C GLY A 437 20.32 3.05 32.39
N LEU A 438 20.76 2.32 31.36
CA LEU A 438 20.48 0.89 31.19
C LEU A 438 21.29 -0.02 32.12
N THR A 439 22.43 0.41 32.64
CA THR A 439 23.25 -0.41 33.54
C THR A 439 22.85 -0.31 35.00
N ASN A 440 22.21 0.79 35.39
CA ASN A 440 21.92 1.11 36.80
C ASN A 440 20.55 0.58 37.29
N LYS A 441 19.80 -0.14 36.46
CA LYS A 441 18.50 -0.76 36.81
C LYS A 441 18.59 -2.29 36.97
N ARG A 442 19.77 -2.81 37.27
CA ARG A 442 19.95 -4.17 37.79
C ARG A 442 19.91 -4.11 39.30
#